data_AF-A0A6V7XSA2-F1
#
_entry.id   AF-A0A6V7XSA2-F1
#
_cell.length_a   1.000
_cell.length_b   1.000
_cell.length_c   1.000
_cell.angle_alpha   90.00
_cell.angle_beta   90.00
_cell.angle_gamma   90.00
#
_symmetry.space_group_name_H-M   'P 1'
#
loop_
_entity.id
_entity.type
_entity.pdbx_description
1 polymer ?
#
loop_
_entity_poly.entity_id
_entity_poly.type
_entity_poly.pdbx_seq_one_letter_code
_entity_poly.pdbx_strand_id
1 'polypeptide(L)'
;MSTKSSDIWNFFVKLPMTDESARCKLCENKFSYDIWAKPKSPCTSTLPNTTISGEESADFVSKIESQLSQYKAWQRVPVDSDLFSWWRDNGKFIPEMAKIAQMLHCIPATSICSERLFSKAGLIYANTLRNRLSGKTVRQILVVKANLDKVLLAPSNNNESDSESEDNDNED
;
A
#
# COMPACT_ATOMS: atom_id res chain seq x y z
N MET A 1 17.78 -32.39 -28.07
CA MET A 1 17.12 -31.07 -28.01
C MET A 1 16.33 -31.02 -26.72
N SER A 2 16.79 -30.24 -25.73
CA SER A 2 16.11 -30.13 -24.43
C SER A 2 14.98 -29.13 -24.55
N THR A 3 13.73 -29.59 -24.50
CA THR A 3 12.55 -28.72 -24.52
C THR A 3 12.48 -27.99 -23.18
N LYS A 4 12.75 -26.68 -23.20
CA LYS A 4 12.57 -25.81 -22.03
C LYS A 4 11.09 -25.82 -21.64
N SER A 5 10.73 -26.63 -20.65
CA SER A 5 9.41 -26.56 -20.05
C SER A 5 9.37 -25.35 -19.12
N SER A 6 8.34 -24.53 -19.24
CA SER A 6 8.11 -23.40 -18.33
C SER A 6 7.88 -23.90 -16.91
N ASP A 7 8.55 -23.30 -15.93
CA ASP A 7 8.39 -23.59 -14.49
C ASP A 7 6.96 -23.40 -13.99
N ILE A 8 6.11 -22.74 -14.77
CA ILE A 8 4.70 -22.54 -14.49
C ILE A 8 3.96 -23.87 -14.33
N TRP A 9 4.35 -24.92 -15.05
CA TRP A 9 3.71 -26.24 -14.97
C TRP A 9 3.94 -26.97 -13.63
N ASN A 10 4.84 -26.47 -12.78
CA ASN A 10 4.97 -26.98 -11.41
C ASN A 10 3.67 -26.78 -10.61
N PHE A 11 2.87 -25.77 -10.94
CA PHE A 11 1.65 -25.39 -10.24
C PHE A 11 0.36 -25.94 -10.87
N PHE A 12 0.43 -26.54 -12.07
CA PHE A 12 -0.74 -26.98 -12.82
C PHE A 12 -0.65 -28.45 -13.23
N VAL A 13 -1.80 -29.12 -13.36
CA VAL A 13 -1.95 -30.49 -13.87
C VAL A 13 -2.78 -30.44 -15.15
N LYS A 14 -2.23 -30.92 -16.27
CA LYS A 14 -2.99 -31.01 -17.53
C LYS A 14 -4.10 -32.05 -17.40
N LEU A 15 -5.32 -31.67 -17.74
CA LEU A 15 -6.46 -32.58 -17.82
C LEU A 15 -6.46 -33.29 -19.19
N PRO A 16 -7.07 -34.49 -19.28
CA PRO A 16 -7.07 -35.28 -20.50
C PRO A 16 -7.61 -34.52 -21.72
N MET A 17 -7.20 -35.01 -22.89
CA MET A 17 -7.15 -34.34 -24.20
C MET A 17 -8.49 -33.81 -24.75
N THR A 18 -9.62 -34.15 -24.12
CA THR A 18 -10.96 -33.74 -24.56
C THR A 18 -11.35 -32.33 -24.13
N ASP A 19 -10.55 -31.67 -23.28
CA ASP A 19 -11.01 -30.49 -22.54
C ASP A 19 -10.02 -29.32 -22.54
N GLU A 20 -8.92 -29.39 -23.31
CA GLU A 20 -7.84 -28.38 -23.45
C GLU A 20 -7.64 -27.47 -22.22
N SER A 21 -7.50 -28.11 -21.04
CA SER A 21 -7.51 -27.41 -19.76
C SER A 21 -6.51 -27.99 -18.78
N ALA A 22 -6.15 -27.16 -17.81
CA ALA A 22 -5.25 -27.47 -16.73
C ALA A 22 -5.90 -27.11 -15.38
N ARG A 23 -5.65 -27.91 -14.36
CA ARG A 23 -6.10 -27.69 -12.99
C ARG A 23 -4.97 -27.09 -12.15
N CYS A 24 -5.25 -26.04 -11.38
CA CYS A 24 -4.30 -25.51 -10.40
C CYS A 24 -4.16 -26.47 -9.21
N LYS A 25 -2.93 -26.75 -8.77
CA LYS A 25 -2.65 -27.60 -7.59
C LYS A 25 -2.95 -26.90 -6.25
N LEU A 26 -3.11 -25.58 -6.24
CA LEU A 26 -3.29 -24.79 -5.02
C LEU A 26 -4.75 -24.48 -4.70
N CYS A 27 -5.56 -24.22 -5.73
CA CYS A 27 -6.95 -23.79 -5.57
C CYS A 27 -7.95 -24.63 -6.36
N GLU A 28 -7.49 -25.72 -7.00
CA GLU A 28 -8.29 -26.66 -7.80
C GLU A 28 -9.06 -26.06 -9.00
N ASN A 29 -8.94 -24.75 -9.24
CA ASN A 29 -9.56 -24.09 -10.38
C ASN A 29 -9.04 -24.64 -11.72
N LYS A 30 -9.97 -24.76 -12.67
CA LYS A 30 -9.74 -25.25 -14.02
C LYS A 30 -9.55 -24.08 -14.98
N PHE A 31 -8.41 -24.03 -15.65
CA PHE A 31 -8.03 -23.01 -16.62
C PHE A 31 -7.95 -23.65 -18.00
N SER A 32 -8.61 -23.08 -19.01
CA SER A 32 -8.35 -23.47 -20.40
C SER A 32 -7.06 -22.80 -20.87
N TYR A 33 -6.24 -23.51 -21.64
CA TYR A 33 -5.06 -22.91 -22.30
C TYR A 33 -5.33 -22.53 -23.76
N ASP A 34 -6.58 -22.66 -24.23
CA ASP A 34 -6.99 -22.11 -25.52
C ASP A 34 -6.82 -20.58 -25.50
N ILE A 35 -5.90 -20.09 -26.32
CA ILE A 35 -5.45 -18.69 -26.39
C ILE A 35 -6.54 -17.79 -27.00
N TRP A 36 -7.51 -18.38 -27.72
CA TRP A 36 -8.62 -17.68 -28.36
C TRP A 36 -9.92 -17.76 -27.56
N ALA A 37 -9.97 -18.59 -26.53
CA ALA A 37 -11.07 -18.57 -25.57
C ALA A 37 -11.08 -17.20 -24.88
N LYS A 38 -12.28 -16.62 -24.70
CA LYS A 38 -12.43 -15.38 -23.91
C LYS A 38 -11.69 -15.57 -22.59
N PRO A 39 -10.73 -14.69 -22.22
CA PRO A 39 -9.96 -14.86 -21.00
C PRO A 39 -10.96 -14.88 -19.85
N LYS A 40 -11.13 -16.06 -19.24
CA LYS A 40 -11.82 -16.15 -17.96
C LYS A 40 -10.89 -15.44 -17.00
N SER A 41 -11.28 -14.22 -16.62
CA SER A 41 -10.55 -13.43 -15.63
C SER A 41 -10.17 -14.34 -14.46
N PRO A 42 -8.91 -14.33 -13.99
CA PRO A 42 -8.51 -15.09 -12.80
C PRO A 42 -9.25 -14.67 -11.51
N CYS A 43 -10.19 -13.70 -11.59
CA CYS A 43 -10.96 -13.20 -10.47
C CYS A 43 -12.45 -13.05 -10.82
N THR A 44 -13.19 -14.13 -11.11
CA THR A 44 -14.68 -14.06 -11.03
C THR A 44 -15.38 -15.38 -10.69
N SER A 45 -14.70 -16.32 -10.03
CA SER A 45 -15.40 -17.36 -9.29
C SER A 45 -14.52 -17.77 -8.12
N THR A 46 -14.92 -17.28 -6.96
CA THR A 46 -14.25 -17.47 -5.68
C THR A 46 -12.94 -16.67 -5.58
N LEU A 47 -13.06 -15.34 -5.39
CA LEU A 47 -12.37 -14.75 -4.23
C LEU A 47 -12.53 -15.77 -3.09
N PRO A 48 -11.53 -16.06 -2.23
CA PRO A 48 -11.92 -16.68 -0.97
C PRO A 48 -13.10 -15.85 -0.51
N ASN A 49 -14.25 -16.50 -0.40
CA ASN A 49 -15.27 -15.98 0.47
C ASN A 49 -14.56 -16.02 1.82
N THR A 50 -13.77 -15.00 2.10
CA THR A 50 -14.15 -14.08 3.13
C THR A 50 -15.60 -13.68 2.73
N THR A 51 -16.65 -14.53 2.88
CA THR A 51 -17.11 -14.93 4.21
C THR A 51 -16.22 -14.24 5.22
N ILE A 52 -16.45 -12.93 5.32
CA ILE A 52 -16.91 -12.44 6.60
C ILE A 52 -18.09 -13.37 6.97
N SER A 53 -17.76 -14.61 7.35
CA SER A 53 -18.36 -15.37 8.42
C SER A 53 -17.78 -14.72 9.67
N GLY A 54 -17.89 -13.39 9.74
CA GLY A 54 -18.47 -12.86 10.92
C GLY A 54 -19.86 -13.47 10.93
N GLU A 55 -20.07 -14.38 11.86
CA GLU A 55 -20.94 -13.94 12.94
C GLU A 55 -20.56 -12.46 13.18
N GLU A 56 -21.23 -11.52 12.50
CA GLU A 56 -21.18 -10.13 12.92
C GLU A 56 -21.69 -10.26 14.34
N SER A 57 -20.75 -10.33 15.30
CA SER A 57 -21.13 -10.56 16.67
C SER A 57 -22.09 -9.41 16.95
N ALA A 58 -23.35 -9.74 17.23
CA ALA A 58 -24.38 -8.72 17.42
C ALA A 58 -23.89 -7.69 18.46
N ASP A 59 -23.05 -8.15 19.37
CA ASP A 59 -22.24 -7.39 20.33
C ASP A 59 -21.35 -6.31 19.69
N PHE A 60 -20.61 -6.59 18.63
CA PHE A 60 -19.75 -5.60 17.95
C PHE A 60 -20.57 -4.52 17.24
N VAL A 61 -21.61 -4.91 16.51
CA VAL A 61 -22.49 -3.95 15.81
C VAL A 61 -23.19 -3.04 16.83
N SER A 62 -23.77 -3.63 17.88
CA SER A 62 -24.41 -2.89 18.97
C SER A 62 -23.44 -1.93 19.66
N LYS A 63 -22.17 -2.34 19.84
CA LYS A 63 -21.13 -1.50 20.43
C LYS A 63 -20.81 -0.29 19.56
N ILE A 64 -20.74 -0.45 18.23
CA ILE A 64 -20.47 0.73 17.38
C ILE A 64 -21.69 1.63 17.25
N GLU A 65 -22.92 1.09 17.25
CA GLU A 65 -24.14 1.90 17.26
C GLU A 65 -24.24 2.77 18.51
N SER A 66 -23.90 2.20 19.68
CA SER A 66 -23.82 2.95 20.93
C SER A 66 -22.77 4.08 20.85
N GLN A 67 -21.58 3.78 20.35
CA GLN A 67 -20.51 4.79 20.19
C GLN A 67 -20.84 5.85 19.15
N LEU A 68 -21.50 5.48 18.06
CA LEU A 68 -21.98 6.41 17.05
C LEU A 68 -23.00 7.37 17.64
N SER A 69 -23.90 6.87 18.48
CA SER A 69 -24.88 7.69 19.19
C SER A 69 -24.20 8.66 20.16
N GLN A 70 -23.19 8.19 20.90
CA GLN A 70 -22.37 9.04 21.77
C GLN A 70 -21.62 10.12 20.99
N TYR A 71 -20.99 9.77 19.86
CA TYR A 71 -20.29 10.72 19.00
C TYR A 71 -21.22 11.79 18.43
N LYS A 72 -22.43 11.42 18.01
CA LYS A 72 -23.44 12.36 17.51
C LYS A 72 -23.93 13.35 18.58
N ALA A 73 -23.90 12.96 19.85
CA ALA A 73 -24.31 13.80 20.96
C ALA A 73 -23.23 14.82 21.39
N TRP A 74 -21.97 14.59 21.00
CA TRP A 74 -20.89 15.52 21.31
C TRP A 74 -20.97 16.82 20.50
N GLN A 75 -20.47 17.90 21.09
CA GLN A 75 -20.39 19.18 20.41
C GLN A 75 -19.48 19.07 19.19
N ARG A 76 -19.92 19.66 18.07
CA ARG A 76 -19.15 19.69 16.84
C ARG A 76 -17.85 20.47 17.06
N VAL A 77 -16.74 19.86 16.64
CA VAL A 77 -15.41 20.45 16.69
C VAL A 77 -15.34 21.66 15.74
N PRO A 78 -14.70 22.78 16.14
CA PRO A 78 -14.43 23.90 15.23
C PRO A 78 -13.61 23.47 14.01
N VAL A 79 -13.84 24.12 12.87
CA VAL A 79 -13.19 23.78 11.59
C VAL A 79 -11.66 23.89 11.65
N ASP A 80 -11.14 24.84 12.43
CA ASP A 80 -9.70 25.12 12.54
C ASP A 80 -8.97 24.18 13.52
N SER A 81 -9.67 23.20 14.10
CA SER A 81 -9.07 22.28 15.08
C SER A 81 -8.38 21.11 14.39
N ASP A 82 -7.27 20.63 14.95
CA ASP A 82 -6.63 19.41 14.47
C ASP A 82 -7.50 18.17 14.79
N LEU A 83 -8.03 17.57 13.73
CA LEU A 83 -8.87 16.38 13.78
C LEU A 83 -8.15 15.19 14.42
N PHE A 84 -6.84 15.03 14.17
CA PHE A 84 -6.08 13.91 14.72
C PHE A 84 -5.83 14.05 16.22
N SER A 85 -5.54 15.27 16.69
CA SER A 85 -5.46 15.57 18.11
C SER A 85 -6.81 15.31 18.81
N TRP A 86 -7.92 15.71 18.18
CA TRP A 86 -9.24 15.43 18.72
C TRP A 86 -9.53 13.93 18.86
N TRP A 87 -9.22 13.12 17.84
CA TRP A 87 -9.38 11.66 17.90
C TRP A 87 -8.43 11.00 18.90
N ARG A 88 -7.25 11.57 19.17
CA ARG A 88 -6.34 11.09 20.20
C ARG A 88 -6.92 11.28 21.59
N ASP A 89 -7.51 12.44 21.86
CA ASP A 89 -8.01 12.78 23.19
C ASP A 89 -9.37 12.13 23.48
N ASN A 90 -10.24 12.04 22.48
CA ASN A 90 -11.62 11.58 22.62
C ASN A 90 -11.83 10.13 22.17
N GLY A 91 -10.98 9.60 21.29
CA GLY A 91 -11.08 8.24 20.77
C GLY A 91 -10.97 7.16 21.84
N LYS A 92 -10.40 7.47 23.01
CA LYS A 92 -10.37 6.58 24.17
C LYS A 92 -11.76 6.24 24.73
N PHE A 93 -12.75 7.11 24.52
CA PHE A 93 -14.14 6.87 24.94
C PHE A 93 -14.97 6.12 23.89
N ILE A 94 -14.55 6.15 22.62
CA ILE A 94 -15.19 5.47 21.49
C ILE A 94 -14.17 4.60 20.70
N PRO A 95 -13.56 3.59 21.34
CA PRO A 95 -12.38 2.91 20.79
C PRO A 95 -12.63 2.14 19.49
N GLU A 96 -13.81 1.55 19.30
CA GLU A 96 -14.17 0.89 18.04
C GLU A 96 -14.35 1.91 16.91
N MET A 97 -15.02 3.03 17.17
CA MET A 97 -15.15 4.11 16.21
C MET A 97 -13.81 4.77 15.87
N ALA A 98 -12.93 4.94 16.86
CA ALA A 98 -11.61 5.53 16.66
C ALA A 98 -10.75 4.72 15.68
N LYS A 99 -10.84 3.39 15.72
CA LYS A 99 -10.16 2.52 14.75
C LYS A 99 -10.66 2.74 13.32
N ILE A 100 -11.98 2.85 13.16
CA ILE A 100 -12.60 3.11 11.86
C ILE A 100 -12.23 4.50 11.35
N ALA A 101 -12.30 5.52 12.21
CA ALA A 101 -11.93 6.88 11.86
C ALA A 101 -10.47 6.99 11.41
N GLN A 102 -9.54 6.28 12.07
CA GLN A 102 -8.14 6.22 11.62
C GLN A 102 -8.01 5.64 10.21
N MET A 103 -8.71 4.55 9.91
CA MET A 103 -8.68 3.96 8.56
C MET A 103 -9.22 4.93 7.50
N LEU A 104 -10.34 5.60 7.80
CA LEU A 104 -10.96 6.56 6.88
C LEU A 104 -10.08 7.79 6.65
N HIS A 105 -9.47 8.34 7.71
CA HIS A 105 -8.62 9.54 7.60
C HIS A 105 -7.26 9.27 6.94
N CYS A 106 -6.82 8.01 6.88
CA CYS A 106 -5.64 7.62 6.11
C CYS A 106 -5.88 7.65 4.59
N ILE A 107 -7.14 7.70 4.14
CA ILE A 107 -7.47 7.75 2.71
C ILE A 107 -7.23 9.18 2.22
N PRO A 108 -6.30 9.40 1.27
CA PRO A 108 -6.10 10.73 0.72
C PRO A 108 -7.36 11.15 -0.06
N ALA A 109 -7.81 12.38 0.16
CA ALA A 109 -8.97 12.93 -0.56
C ALA A 109 -8.72 13.15 -2.06
N THR A 110 -7.45 13.18 -2.48
CA THR A 110 -7.05 13.48 -3.86
C THR A 110 -5.89 12.59 -4.32
N SER A 111 -5.73 12.45 -5.64
CA SER A 111 -4.61 11.77 -6.29
C SER A 111 -3.29 12.56 -6.24
N ILE A 112 -3.26 13.74 -5.63
CA ILE A 112 -2.09 14.63 -5.59
C ILE A 112 -0.86 13.91 -5.00
N CYS A 113 -1.06 13.07 -3.98
CA CYS A 113 0.02 12.29 -3.37
C CYS A 113 0.67 11.32 -4.37
N SER A 114 -0.16 10.62 -5.17
CA SER A 114 0.34 9.72 -6.21
C SER A 114 0.97 10.50 -7.37
N GLU A 115 0.40 11.63 -7.78
CA GLU A 115 0.97 12.47 -8.85
C GLU A 115 2.35 12.99 -8.46
N ARG A 116 2.50 13.52 -7.24
CA ARG A 116 3.81 13.96 -6.71
C ARG A 116 4.82 12.82 -6.68
N LEU A 117 4.38 11.62 -6.29
CA LEU A 117 5.23 10.43 -6.31
C LEU A 117 5.65 10.07 -7.74
N PHE A 118 4.73 10.12 -8.71
CA PHE A 118 5.01 9.83 -10.12
C PHE A 118 5.88 10.90 -10.78
N SER A 119 5.75 12.18 -10.42
CA SER A 119 6.67 13.22 -10.87
C SER A 119 8.09 12.93 -10.39
N LYS A 120 8.27 12.56 -9.11
CA LYS A 120 9.56 12.14 -8.56
C LYS A 120 10.10 10.89 -9.26
N ALA A 121 9.23 9.93 -9.56
CA ALA A 121 9.60 8.73 -10.31
C ALA A 121 10.04 9.09 -11.74
N GLY A 122 9.32 9.97 -12.41
CA GLY A 122 9.64 10.47 -13.74
C GLY A 122 11.05 11.05 -13.82
N LEU A 123 11.49 11.80 -12.80
CA LEU A 123 12.86 12.30 -12.71
C LEU A 123 13.92 11.19 -12.56
N ILE A 124 13.59 10.06 -11.92
CA ILE A 124 14.50 8.91 -11.80
C ILE A 124 14.61 8.19 -13.15
N TYR A 125 13.48 7.99 -13.84
CA TYR A 125 13.44 7.29 -15.13
C TYR A 125 13.97 8.12 -16.30
N ALA A 126 13.74 9.44 -16.29
CA ALA A 126 14.18 10.34 -17.35
C ALA A 126 15.67 10.70 -17.29
N ASN A 127 16.38 10.31 -16.23
CA ASN A 127 17.80 10.62 -16.08
C ASN A 127 18.66 9.75 -17.02
N THR A 128 19.16 10.37 -18.09
CA THR A 128 19.97 9.72 -19.12
C THR A 128 21.30 9.16 -18.60
N LEU A 129 21.86 9.75 -17.53
CA LEU A 129 23.11 9.31 -16.89
C LEU A 129 22.93 8.09 -15.98
N ARG A 130 21.69 7.74 -15.63
CA ARG A 130 21.34 6.62 -14.72
C ARG A 130 20.26 5.70 -15.30
N ASN A 131 20.35 5.41 -16.59
CA ASN A 131 19.34 4.62 -17.32
C ASN A 131 19.42 3.09 -17.17
N ARG A 132 20.47 2.54 -16.52
CA ARG A 132 20.67 1.09 -16.31
C ARG A 132 20.24 0.61 -14.92
N LEU A 133 19.22 1.22 -14.32
CA LEU A 133 18.71 0.81 -13.02
C LEU A 133 17.72 -0.36 -13.15
N SER A 134 17.86 -1.36 -12.28
CA SER A 134 16.84 -2.40 -12.16
C SER A 134 15.55 -1.83 -11.56
N GLY A 135 14.39 -2.40 -11.90
CA GLY A 135 13.11 -1.96 -11.32
C GLY A 135 13.08 -2.04 -9.79
N LYS A 136 13.78 -3.01 -9.20
CA LYS A 136 13.95 -3.15 -7.74
C LYS A 136 14.70 -1.95 -7.15
N THR A 137 15.80 -1.55 -7.79
CA THR A 137 16.61 -0.40 -7.36
C THR A 137 15.85 0.91 -7.49
N VAL A 138 15.11 1.11 -8.59
CA VAL A 138 14.28 2.31 -8.77
C VAL A 138 13.21 2.42 -7.69
N ARG A 139 12.52 1.31 -7.37
CA ARG A 139 11.54 1.27 -6.28
C ARG A 139 12.16 1.69 -4.95
N GLN A 140 13.34 1.21 -4.61
CA GLN A 140 14.04 1.57 -3.37
C GLN A 140 14.40 3.06 -3.34
N ILE A 141 14.99 3.59 -4.42
CA ILE A 141 15.33 5.02 -4.53
C ILE A 141 14.07 5.87 -4.41
N LEU A 142 12.97 5.46 -5.04
CA LEU A 142 11.71 6.20 -4.99
C LEU A 142 11.14 6.25 -3.57
N VAL A 143 11.17 5.14 -2.83
CA VAL A 143 10.75 5.09 -1.42
C VAL A 143 11.60 6.04 -0.57
N VAL A 144 12.92 6.02 -0.72
CA VAL A 144 13.82 6.92 0.03
C VAL A 144 13.54 8.38 -0.34
N LYS A 145 13.45 8.73 -1.62
CA LYS A 145 13.20 10.10 -2.08
C LYS A 145 11.79 10.62 -1.76
N ALA A 146 10.81 9.74 -1.62
CA ALA A 146 9.45 10.10 -1.26
C ALA A 146 9.29 10.37 0.24
N ASN A 147 10.15 9.78 1.07
CA ASN A 147 10.08 9.89 2.54
C ASN A 147 11.31 10.58 3.15
N LEU A 148 12.14 11.23 2.35
CA LEU A 148 13.43 11.79 2.79
C LEU A 148 13.25 12.79 3.95
N ASP A 149 12.21 13.60 3.89
CA ASP A 149 11.81 14.53 4.95
C ASP A 149 11.45 13.82 6.27
N LYS A 150 10.87 12.61 6.19
CA LYS A 150 10.54 11.78 7.36
C LYS A 150 11.73 11.00 7.89
N VAL A 151 12.66 10.63 7.01
CA VAL A 151 13.89 9.89 7.35
C VAL A 151 14.93 10.81 7.99
N LEU A 152 15.04 12.06 7.53
CA LEU A 152 15.98 13.06 8.08
C LEU A 152 15.51 13.75 9.36
N LEU A 153 14.30 13.44 9.85
CA LEU A 153 13.80 13.84 11.17
C LEU A 153 14.19 12.85 12.28
N ALA A 154 14.86 11.74 11.95
CA ALA A 154 15.55 10.95 12.96
C ALA A 154 16.66 11.82 13.56
N PRO A 155 16.81 11.91 14.89
CA PRO A 155 17.87 12.72 15.47
C PRO A 155 19.21 12.19 14.97
N SER A 156 19.89 12.98 14.15
CA SER A 156 21.31 12.80 13.92
C SER A 156 21.96 12.91 15.30
N ASN A 157 22.63 11.84 15.76
CA ASN A 157 23.61 11.98 16.81
C ASN A 157 24.68 12.93 16.27
N ASN A 158 24.54 14.21 16.58
CA ASN A 158 25.54 15.23 16.28
C ASN A 158 26.77 14.94 17.13
N ASN A 159 27.65 14.08 16.61
CA ASN A 159 29.04 13.93 17.04
C ASN A 159 29.94 13.86 15.79
N GLU A 160 29.71 14.73 14.81
CA GLU A 160 30.77 15.13 13.89
C GLU A 160 30.97 16.63 14.09
N SER A 161 31.94 16.91 14.96
CA SER A 161 32.53 18.21 15.19
C SER A 161 33.07 18.80 13.89
N ASP A 162 32.79 20.09 13.74
CA ASP A 162 33.25 21.02 12.72
C ASP A 162 34.67 20.81 12.20
N SER A 163 34.82 20.95 10.89
CA SER A 163 35.93 21.73 10.31
C SER A 163 35.56 22.17 8.89
N GLU A 164 34.70 23.19 8.79
CA GLU A 164 34.72 24.07 7.62
C GLU A 164 35.99 24.92 7.73
N SER A 165 36.93 24.69 6.83
CA SER A 165 38.07 25.59 6.61
C SER A 165 37.57 26.71 5.70
N GLU A 166 37.46 27.90 6.27
CA GLU A 166 37.32 29.14 5.49
C GLU A 166 38.70 29.49 4.91
N ASP A 167 38.91 29.19 3.63
CA ASP A 167 39.97 29.81 2.85
C ASP A 167 39.57 31.29 2.60
N ASN A 168 39.97 32.17 3.53
CA ASN A 168 39.95 33.61 3.35
C ASN A 168 41.24 34.04 2.63
N ASP A 169 41.21 34.05 1.29
CA ASP A 169 42.20 34.78 0.49
C ASP A 169 41.57 36.10 0.01
N ASN A 170 41.73 37.15 0.82
CA ASN A 170 41.57 38.54 0.39
C ASN A 170 42.86 39.32 0.71
N GLU A 171 43.58 39.62 -0.38
CA GLU A 171 44.38 40.81 -0.71
C GLU A 171 45.54 41.28 0.19
N ASP A 172 46.75 41.25 -0.38
CA ASP A 172 47.53 42.44 -0.79
C ASP A 172 48.41 42.13 -2.01
#